data_AF-A0A5C6X0T7-F1
#
_entry.id   AF-A0A5C6X0T7-F1
#
_cell.length_a   1.000
_cell.length_b   1.000
_cell.length_c   1.000
_cell.angle_alpha   90.00
_cell.angle_beta   90.00
_cell.angle_gamma   90.00
#
_symmetry.space_group_name_H-M   'P 1'
#
loop_
_entity.id
_entity.type
_entity.pdbx_description
1 polymer ?
#
loop_
_entity_poly.entity_id
_entity_poly.type
_entity_poly.pdbx_seq_one_letter_code
_entity_poly.pdbx_strand_id
1 'polypeptide(L)'
;MLIKIVSYGVVLISLFACAWGCDPGAEQRARAIREVVIAATEERAAEAIKAAEAEARHTALAAERERQNAIARREAHRYAEAIIVLAVADAAEFSARRKRVVVGLQRLRDALPEPDLNAEWKCERYNYPCSVLDVPSEILQRSNDLSEEVDLRIRRGDDIDEVLEWLLMQKDIIDIREQRTGIDFQVRGDMPTRMRFTRFGAGRPDPQQP
;
A
#
# COMPACT_ATOMS: atom_id res chain seq x y z
N MET A 1 36.48 -44.20 23.71
CA MET A 1 36.68 -43.15 24.75
C MET A 1 36.31 -43.63 26.17
N LEU A 2 35.42 -44.62 26.31
CA LEU A 2 35.04 -45.26 27.59
C LEU A 2 36.20 -45.93 28.37
N ILE A 3 37.19 -46.51 27.68
CA ILE A 3 38.27 -47.29 28.32
C ILE A 3 39.16 -46.41 29.22
N LYS A 4 39.36 -45.13 28.86
CA LYS A 4 40.20 -44.21 29.66
C LYS A 4 39.55 -43.80 30.99
N ILE A 5 38.22 -43.70 31.04
CA ILE A 5 37.49 -43.33 32.26
C ILE A 5 37.55 -44.47 33.29
N VAL A 6 37.44 -45.72 32.83
CA VAL A 6 37.54 -46.91 33.68
C VAL A 6 38.93 -47.06 34.30
N SER A 7 39.99 -46.77 33.53
CA SER A 7 41.37 -46.86 34.06
C SER A 7 41.69 -45.81 35.13
N TYR A 8 41.15 -44.58 35.02
CA TYR A 8 41.36 -43.57 36.07
C TYR A 8 40.57 -43.88 37.35
N GLY A 9 39.35 -44.44 37.21
CA GLY A 9 38.54 -44.84 38.36
C GLY A 9 39.17 -45.95 39.20
N VAL A 10 39.77 -46.96 38.55
CA VAL A 10 40.41 -48.08 39.25
C VAL A 10 41.65 -47.62 40.02
N VAL A 11 42.48 -46.75 39.43
CA VAL A 11 43.70 -46.23 40.09
C VAL A 11 43.34 -45.35 41.31
N LEU A 12 42.30 -44.51 41.21
CA LEU A 12 41.80 -43.70 42.32
C LEU A 12 41.26 -44.57 43.47
N ILE A 13 40.49 -45.62 43.16
CA ILE A 13 39.94 -46.53 44.18
C ILE A 13 41.07 -47.31 44.89
N SER A 14 42.10 -47.74 44.16
CA SER A 14 43.26 -48.42 44.76
C SER A 14 44.11 -47.52 45.66
N LEU A 15 44.23 -46.22 45.35
CA LEU A 15 44.93 -45.26 46.22
C LEU A 15 44.13 -44.96 47.50
N PHE A 16 42.80 -44.96 47.44
CA PHE A 16 41.93 -44.81 48.60
C PHE A 16 41.99 -46.02 49.54
N ALA A 17 42.07 -47.24 49.01
CA ALA A 17 42.11 -48.47 49.80
C ALA A 17 43.38 -48.61 50.65
N CYS A 18 44.54 -48.15 50.17
CA CYS A 18 45.79 -48.17 50.94
C CYS A 18 45.87 -47.07 52.02
N ALA A 19 45.10 -45.98 51.89
CA ALA A 19 45.07 -44.90 52.87
C ALA A 19 44.15 -45.17 54.08
N TRP A 20 43.21 -46.13 53.96
CA TRP A 20 42.21 -46.42 55.00
C TRP A 20 42.70 -47.34 56.13
N GLY A 21 43.89 -47.93 56.01
CA GLY A 21 44.41 -48.89 57.00
C GLY A 21 45.20 -48.32 58.19
N CYS A 22 45.66 -47.06 58.14
CA CYS A 22 46.63 -46.53 59.13
C CYS A 22 46.47 -45.03 59.49
N ASP A 23 45.25 -44.47 59.49
CA ASP A 23 45.06 -43.10 60.00
C ASP A 23 43.68 -42.94 60.69
N PRO A 24 43.62 -42.78 62.03
CA PRO A 24 42.35 -42.55 62.75
C PRO A 24 41.67 -41.23 62.37
N GLY A 25 42.33 -40.34 61.62
CA GLY A 25 41.72 -39.15 61.01
C GLY A 25 41.11 -39.39 59.62
N ALA A 26 41.26 -40.59 59.04
CA ALA A 26 40.83 -40.88 57.68
C ALA A 26 39.31 -40.85 57.50
N GLU A 27 38.52 -41.32 58.47
CA GLU A 27 37.04 -41.26 58.39
C GLU A 27 36.52 -39.83 58.44
N GLN A 28 37.11 -38.96 59.29
CA GLN A 28 36.75 -37.54 59.34
C GLN A 28 37.12 -36.81 58.06
N ARG A 29 38.30 -37.08 57.49
CA ARG A 29 38.70 -36.54 56.18
C ARG A 29 37.83 -37.08 55.06
N ALA A 30 37.45 -38.35 55.08
CA ALA A 30 36.56 -38.94 54.08
C ALA A 30 35.14 -38.36 54.15
N ARG A 31 34.62 -38.07 55.36
CA ARG A 31 33.35 -37.33 55.52
C ARG A 31 33.45 -35.91 55.01
N ALA A 32 34.49 -35.16 55.40
CA ALA A 32 34.71 -33.80 54.92
C ALA A 32 34.87 -33.74 53.39
N ILE A 33 35.59 -34.70 52.80
CA ILE A 33 35.72 -34.83 51.34
C ILE A 33 34.37 -35.16 50.70
N ARG A 34 33.56 -36.06 51.28
CA ARG A 34 32.21 -36.35 50.76
C ARG A 34 31.31 -35.13 50.82
N GLU A 35 31.29 -34.39 51.93
CA GLU A 35 30.46 -33.19 52.08
C GLU A 35 30.89 -32.09 51.11
N VAL A 36 32.20 -31.87 50.93
CA VAL A 36 32.73 -30.91 49.95
C VAL A 36 32.43 -31.36 48.51
N VAL A 37 32.55 -32.65 48.20
CA VAL A 37 32.23 -33.18 46.87
C VAL A 37 30.73 -33.08 46.60
N ILE A 38 29.87 -33.42 47.57
CA ILE A 38 28.41 -33.31 47.44
C ILE A 38 28.03 -31.85 47.23
N ALA A 39 28.50 -30.93 48.08
CA ALA A 39 28.24 -29.49 47.93
C ALA A 39 28.75 -28.94 46.58
N ALA A 40 29.96 -29.30 46.16
CA ALA A 40 30.51 -28.87 44.87
C ALA A 40 29.74 -29.47 43.67
N THR A 41 29.20 -30.69 43.82
CA THR A 41 28.34 -31.29 42.79
C THR A 41 26.93 -30.70 42.78
N GLU A 42 26.36 -30.33 43.93
CA GLU A 42 25.06 -29.67 44.02
C GLU A 42 25.11 -28.25 43.47
N GLU A 43 26.16 -27.48 43.75
CA GLU A 43 26.37 -26.16 43.17
C GLU A 43 26.53 -26.23 41.64
N ARG A 44 27.38 -27.15 41.14
CA ARG A 44 27.53 -27.35 39.69
C ARG A 44 26.27 -27.88 39.02
N ALA A 45 25.51 -28.75 39.70
CA ALA A 45 24.23 -29.22 39.19
C ALA A 45 23.20 -28.07 39.14
N ALA A 46 23.15 -27.22 40.16
CA ALA A 46 22.27 -26.06 40.20
C ALA A 46 22.63 -25.01 39.13
N GLU A 47 23.92 -24.78 38.88
CA GLU A 47 24.38 -23.92 37.78
C GLU A 47 24.01 -24.50 36.41
N ALA A 48 24.19 -25.81 36.21
CA ALA A 48 23.81 -26.47 34.97
C ALA A 48 22.29 -26.44 34.72
N ILE A 49 21.48 -26.62 35.77
CA ILE A 49 20.02 -26.51 35.70
C ILE A 49 19.61 -25.07 35.35
N LYS A 50 20.18 -24.05 36.00
CA LYS A 50 19.89 -22.65 35.68
C LYS A 50 20.29 -22.27 34.25
N ALA A 51 21.42 -22.78 33.76
CA ALA A 51 21.85 -22.56 32.38
C ALA A 51 20.88 -23.22 31.38
N ALA A 52 20.47 -24.47 31.65
CA ALA A 52 19.49 -25.18 30.82
C ALA A 52 18.11 -24.51 30.83
N GLU A 53 17.65 -24.01 31.98
CA GLU A 53 16.40 -23.23 32.09
C GLU A 53 16.48 -21.90 31.32
N ALA A 54 17.62 -21.21 31.39
CA ALA A 54 17.82 -19.96 30.65
C ALA A 54 17.82 -20.19 29.14
N GLU A 55 18.46 -21.25 28.66
CA GLU A 55 18.47 -21.65 27.25
C GLU A 55 17.06 -22.09 26.79
N ALA A 56 16.34 -22.86 27.59
CA ALA A 56 14.96 -23.25 27.32
C ALA A 56 14.03 -22.03 27.22
N ARG A 57 14.18 -21.03 28.12
CA ARG A 57 13.43 -19.77 28.02
C ARG A 57 13.78 -18.99 26.76
N HIS A 58 15.05 -18.93 26.38
CA HIS A 58 15.47 -18.22 25.18
C HIS A 58 14.92 -18.86 23.90
N THR A 59 14.95 -20.19 23.80
CA THR A 59 14.37 -20.93 22.66
C THR A 59 12.85 -20.79 22.60
N ALA A 60 12.16 -20.82 23.74
CA ALA A 60 10.71 -20.58 23.80
C ALA A 60 10.34 -19.17 23.30
N LEU A 61 11.08 -18.14 23.72
CA LEU A 61 10.91 -16.76 23.26
C LEU A 61 11.20 -16.62 21.76
N ALA A 62 12.21 -17.31 21.24
CA ALA A 62 12.53 -17.32 19.81
C ALA A 62 11.40 -17.96 18.98
N ALA A 63 10.87 -19.09 19.44
CA ALA A 63 9.74 -19.77 18.80
C ALA A 63 8.45 -18.93 18.84
N GLU A 64 8.20 -18.21 19.95
CA GLU A 64 7.07 -17.31 20.05
C GLU A 64 7.18 -16.12 19.10
N ARG A 65 8.37 -15.51 18.99
CA ARG A 65 8.65 -14.46 17.99
C ARG A 65 8.46 -14.96 16.57
N GLU A 66 8.89 -16.18 16.26
CA GLU A 66 8.70 -16.77 14.94
C GLU A 66 7.20 -16.96 14.62
N ARG A 67 6.40 -17.43 15.59
CA ARG A 67 4.94 -17.52 15.44
C ARG A 67 4.29 -16.16 15.22
N GLN A 68 4.68 -15.14 16.00
CA GLN A 68 4.19 -13.77 15.82
C GLN A 68 4.55 -13.21 14.44
N ASN A 69 5.79 -13.42 13.98
CA ASN A 69 6.23 -13.03 12.65
C ASN A 69 5.44 -13.74 11.54
N ALA A 70 5.13 -15.03 11.71
CA ALA A 70 4.32 -15.78 10.76
C ALA A 70 2.88 -15.25 10.68
N ILE A 71 2.27 -14.88 11.81
CA ILE A 71 0.95 -14.25 11.87
C ILE A 71 0.97 -12.88 11.18
N ALA A 72 1.94 -12.03 11.53
CA ALA A 72 2.09 -10.71 10.93
C ALA A 72 2.28 -10.77 9.41
N ARG A 73 3.06 -11.75 8.90
CA ARG A 73 3.21 -11.98 7.45
C ARG A 73 1.89 -12.38 6.79
N ARG A 74 1.10 -13.26 7.42
CA ARG A 74 -0.22 -13.66 6.88
C ARG A 74 -1.22 -12.51 6.88
N GLU A 75 -1.19 -11.65 7.89
CA GLU A 75 -2.02 -10.44 7.93
C GLU A 75 -1.58 -9.45 6.85
N ALA A 76 -0.29 -9.16 6.74
CA ALA A 76 0.26 -8.30 5.70
C ALA A 76 -0.10 -8.79 4.30
N HIS A 77 -0.03 -10.11 4.06
CA HIS A 77 -0.44 -10.70 2.78
C HIS A 77 -1.94 -10.47 2.51
N ARG A 78 -2.81 -10.72 3.48
CA ARG A 78 -4.26 -10.50 3.34
C ARG A 78 -4.58 -9.02 3.06
N TYR A 79 -3.93 -8.10 3.75
CA TYR A 79 -4.09 -6.66 3.49
C TYR A 79 -3.59 -6.29 2.09
N ALA A 80 -2.43 -6.81 1.67
CA ALA A 80 -1.89 -6.57 0.34
C ALA A 80 -2.84 -7.09 -0.75
N GLU A 81 -3.37 -8.32 -0.60
CA GLU A 81 -4.37 -8.88 -1.52
C GLU A 81 -5.62 -7.99 -1.60
N ALA A 82 -6.14 -7.53 -0.45
CA ALA A 82 -7.30 -6.63 -0.44
C ALA A 82 -7.02 -5.31 -1.17
N ILE A 83 -5.84 -4.71 -0.97
CA ILE A 83 -5.43 -3.48 -1.67
C ILE A 83 -5.30 -3.73 -3.17
N ILE A 84 -4.71 -4.85 -3.58
CA ILE A 84 -4.57 -5.21 -5.00
C ILE A 84 -5.95 -5.38 -5.64
N VAL A 85 -6.89 -6.06 -4.99
CA VAL A 85 -8.26 -6.23 -5.50
C VAL A 85 -8.94 -4.88 -5.70
N LEU A 86 -8.81 -3.96 -4.73
CA LEU A 86 -9.34 -2.60 -4.85
C LEU A 86 -8.67 -1.83 -6.01
N ALA A 87 -7.35 -1.89 -6.12
CA ALA A 87 -6.62 -1.21 -7.20
C ALA A 87 -7.00 -1.75 -8.59
N VAL A 88 -7.23 -3.05 -8.73
CA VAL A 88 -7.69 -3.66 -9.98
C VAL A 88 -9.11 -3.23 -10.31
N ALA A 89 -10.00 -3.17 -9.32
CA ALA A 89 -11.36 -2.68 -9.51
C ALA A 89 -11.38 -1.20 -9.94
N ASP A 90 -10.59 -0.36 -9.27
CA ASP A 90 -10.42 1.07 -9.61
C ASP A 90 -9.89 1.22 -11.04
N ALA A 91 -8.87 0.45 -11.42
CA ALA A 91 -8.32 0.47 -12.77
C ALA A 91 -9.34 0.03 -13.84
N ALA A 92 -10.17 -0.97 -13.52
CA ALA A 92 -11.24 -1.43 -14.40
C ALA A 92 -12.32 -0.35 -14.60
N GLU A 93 -12.73 0.33 -13.53
CA GLU A 93 -13.71 1.42 -13.63
C GLU A 93 -13.14 2.62 -14.37
N PHE A 94 -11.88 2.98 -14.13
CA PHE A 94 -11.21 4.05 -14.89
C PHE A 94 -11.18 3.74 -16.39
N SER A 95 -10.81 2.51 -16.77
CA SER A 95 -10.84 2.07 -18.17
C SER A 95 -12.25 2.09 -18.76
N ALA A 96 -13.25 1.64 -18.00
CA ALA A 96 -14.64 1.66 -18.43
C ALA A 96 -15.15 3.09 -18.65
N ARG A 97 -14.84 4.00 -17.73
CA ARG A 97 -15.15 5.43 -17.83
C ARG A 97 -14.51 6.05 -19.06
N ARG A 98 -13.21 5.88 -19.27
CA ARG A 98 -12.52 6.41 -20.47
C ARG A 98 -13.21 5.94 -21.76
N LYS A 99 -13.65 4.69 -21.83
CA LYS A 99 -14.42 4.19 -22.98
C LYS A 99 -15.76 4.91 -23.15
N ARG A 100 -16.53 5.09 -22.07
CA ARG A 100 -17.80 5.83 -22.10
C ARG A 100 -17.61 7.29 -22.53
N VAL A 101 -16.58 7.94 -22.00
CA VAL A 101 -16.19 9.32 -22.38
C VAL A 101 -15.83 9.39 -23.86
N VAL A 102 -14.92 8.55 -24.35
CA VAL A 102 -14.51 8.54 -25.76
C VAL A 102 -15.71 8.32 -26.70
N VAL A 103 -16.58 7.36 -26.38
CA VAL A 103 -17.80 7.10 -27.16
C VAL A 103 -18.77 8.29 -27.11
N GLY A 104 -18.95 8.91 -25.94
CA GLY A 104 -19.80 10.08 -25.78
C GLY A 104 -19.29 11.30 -26.55
N LEU A 105 -18.00 11.59 -26.45
CA LEU A 105 -17.34 12.67 -27.20
C LEU A 105 -17.42 12.44 -28.71
N GLN A 106 -17.26 11.19 -29.16
CA GLN A 106 -17.41 10.85 -30.58
C GLN A 106 -18.86 11.09 -31.05
N ARG A 107 -19.86 10.68 -30.26
CA ARG A 107 -21.28 10.94 -30.59
C ARG A 107 -21.60 12.43 -30.68
N LEU A 108 -21.06 13.26 -29.78
CA LEU A 108 -21.22 14.71 -29.86
C LEU A 108 -20.60 15.24 -31.16
N ARG A 109 -19.37 14.84 -31.48
CA ARG A 109 -18.67 15.25 -32.69
C ARG A 109 -19.41 14.86 -33.97
N ASP A 110 -19.94 13.64 -34.01
CA ASP A 110 -20.69 13.12 -35.17
C ASP A 110 -22.06 13.82 -35.32
N ALA A 111 -22.60 14.39 -34.24
CA ALA A 111 -23.85 15.14 -34.24
C ALA A 111 -23.68 16.63 -34.55
N LEU A 112 -22.43 17.13 -34.62
CA LEU A 112 -22.18 18.52 -34.99
C LEU A 112 -22.52 18.76 -36.46
N PRO A 113 -23.15 19.89 -36.80
CA PRO A 113 -23.38 20.24 -38.19
C PRO A 113 -22.04 20.41 -38.92
N GLU A 114 -22.02 19.99 -40.19
CA GLU A 114 -20.85 20.20 -41.03
C GLU A 114 -20.54 21.71 -41.12
N PRO A 115 -19.25 22.10 -41.03
CA PRO A 115 -18.89 23.50 -41.06
C PRO A 115 -19.10 24.09 -42.45
N ASP A 116 -19.65 25.29 -42.54
CA ASP A 116 -19.73 26.03 -43.79
C ASP A 116 -18.35 26.63 -44.12
N LEU A 117 -17.60 25.93 -44.98
CA LEU A 117 -16.26 26.33 -45.38
C LEU A 117 -16.23 27.64 -46.19
N ASN A 118 -17.37 28.09 -46.73
CA ASN A 118 -17.48 29.34 -47.48
C ASN A 118 -17.78 30.54 -46.58
N ALA A 119 -18.18 30.31 -45.33
CA ALA A 119 -18.42 31.39 -44.37
C ALA A 119 -17.11 32.12 -44.03
N GLU A 120 -17.17 33.46 -44.08
CA GLU A 120 -16.05 34.35 -43.78
C GLU A 120 -15.72 34.32 -42.28
N TRP A 121 -16.76 34.29 -41.44
CA TRP A 121 -16.62 34.33 -39.99
C TRP A 121 -16.65 32.92 -39.36
N LYS A 122 -15.86 32.73 -38.30
CA LYS A 122 -15.82 31.43 -37.59
C LYS A 122 -17.15 31.06 -36.94
N CYS A 123 -17.88 32.05 -36.43
CA CYS A 123 -19.19 31.85 -35.80
C CYS A 123 -20.21 31.28 -36.80
N GLU A 124 -20.27 31.85 -38.00
CA GLU A 124 -21.08 31.34 -39.11
C GLU A 124 -20.61 29.95 -39.54
N ARG A 125 -19.30 29.79 -39.77
CA ARG A 125 -18.69 28.50 -40.18
C ARG A 125 -19.08 27.35 -39.27
N TYR A 126 -19.11 27.56 -37.96
CA TYR A 126 -19.37 26.52 -36.96
C TYR A 126 -20.74 26.68 -36.28
N ASN A 127 -21.64 27.46 -36.85
CA ASN A 127 -23.03 27.64 -36.41
C ASN A 127 -23.20 28.01 -34.92
N TYR A 128 -22.44 29.00 -34.44
CA TYR A 128 -22.61 29.60 -33.11
C TYR A 128 -22.79 31.12 -33.19
N PRO A 129 -23.38 31.79 -32.18
CA PRO A 129 -23.61 33.23 -32.21
C PRO A 129 -22.32 34.04 -32.40
N CYS A 130 -22.35 35.07 -33.24
CA CYS A 130 -21.17 35.90 -33.52
C CYS A 130 -20.88 36.93 -32.42
N SER A 131 -21.84 37.20 -31.54
CA SER A 131 -21.71 38.12 -30.42
C SER A 131 -22.34 37.54 -29.16
N VAL A 132 -21.73 37.82 -27.99
CA VAL A 132 -22.32 37.54 -26.67
C VAL A 132 -23.71 38.17 -26.55
N LEU A 133 -23.91 39.34 -27.17
CA LEU A 133 -25.17 40.09 -27.10
C LEU A 133 -26.32 39.37 -27.80
N ASP A 134 -26.02 38.44 -28.70
CA ASP A 134 -27.01 37.62 -29.42
C ASP A 134 -27.37 36.34 -28.64
N VAL A 135 -26.65 36.05 -27.55
CA VAL A 135 -26.90 34.88 -26.70
C VAL A 135 -27.96 35.23 -25.65
N PRO A 136 -29.07 34.45 -25.57
CA PRO A 136 -30.05 34.61 -24.50
C PRO A 136 -29.42 34.55 -23.10
N SER A 137 -29.82 35.43 -22.20
CA SER A 137 -29.24 35.53 -20.85
C SER A 137 -29.31 34.23 -20.05
N GLU A 138 -30.37 33.43 -20.24
CA GLU A 138 -30.54 32.12 -19.60
C GLU A 138 -29.47 31.11 -20.05
N ILE A 139 -29.07 31.14 -21.32
CA ILE A 139 -28.04 30.28 -21.88
C ILE A 139 -26.66 30.71 -21.36
N LEU A 140 -26.39 32.02 -21.34
CA LEU A 140 -25.16 32.56 -20.74
C LEU A 140 -25.03 32.18 -19.27
N GLN A 141 -26.11 32.33 -18.49
CA GLN A 141 -26.11 31.97 -17.07
C GLN A 141 -25.84 30.46 -16.91
N ARG A 142 -26.51 29.61 -17.68
CA ARG A 142 -26.26 28.16 -17.66
C ARG A 142 -24.82 27.80 -17.99
N SER A 143 -24.21 28.46 -18.98
CA SER A 143 -22.81 28.24 -19.36
C SER A 143 -21.85 28.62 -18.24
N ASN A 144 -22.14 29.74 -17.55
CA ASN A 144 -21.38 30.18 -16.38
C ASN A 144 -21.53 29.20 -15.21
N ASP A 145 -22.75 28.77 -14.88
CA ASP A 145 -23.02 27.81 -13.80
C ASP A 145 -22.28 26.49 -14.05
N LEU A 146 -22.29 25.99 -15.29
CA LEU A 146 -21.54 24.80 -15.68
C LEU A 146 -20.03 25.02 -15.56
N SER A 147 -19.53 26.20 -15.94
CA SER A 147 -18.11 26.56 -15.80
C SER A 147 -17.67 26.57 -14.34
N GLU A 148 -18.48 27.14 -13.44
CA GLU A 148 -18.22 27.14 -12.00
C GLU A 148 -18.21 25.73 -11.43
N GLU A 149 -19.16 24.87 -11.83
CA GLU A 149 -19.20 23.48 -11.37
C GLU A 149 -18.00 22.67 -11.90
N VAL A 150 -17.55 22.91 -13.14
CA VAL A 150 -16.31 22.32 -13.66
C VAL A 150 -15.11 22.73 -12.80
N ASP A 151 -14.96 24.02 -12.47
CA ASP A 151 -13.88 24.48 -11.60
C ASP A 151 -13.96 23.85 -10.19
N LEU A 152 -15.16 23.75 -9.61
CA LEU A 152 -15.37 23.12 -8.31
C LEU A 152 -14.98 21.64 -8.30
N ARG A 153 -15.33 20.89 -9.36
CA ARG A 153 -14.96 19.46 -9.49
C ARG A 153 -13.45 19.27 -9.60
N ILE A 154 -12.80 20.07 -10.44
CA ILE A 154 -11.33 20.03 -10.56
C ILE A 154 -10.66 20.37 -9.22
N ARG A 155 -11.18 21.36 -8.47
CA ARG A 155 -10.65 21.69 -7.13
C ARG A 155 -10.88 20.59 -6.09
N ARG A 156 -11.95 19.80 -6.22
CA ARG A 156 -12.22 18.63 -5.38
C ARG A 156 -11.30 17.45 -5.70
N GLY A 157 -10.62 17.49 -6.84
CA GLY A 157 -9.71 16.43 -7.29
C GLY A 157 -10.38 15.39 -8.18
N ASP A 158 -11.56 15.69 -8.74
CA ASP A 158 -12.17 14.86 -9.78
C ASP A 158 -11.19 14.73 -10.96
N ASP A 159 -11.10 13.54 -11.54
CA ASP A 159 -10.30 13.32 -12.74
C ASP A 159 -10.95 13.99 -13.97
N ILE A 160 -10.15 14.32 -14.99
CA ILE A 160 -10.67 14.92 -16.23
C ILE A 160 -11.75 14.04 -16.86
N ASP A 161 -11.58 12.72 -16.89
CA ASP A 161 -12.59 11.82 -17.42
C ASP A 161 -13.89 11.84 -16.61
N GLU A 162 -13.83 12.08 -15.30
CA GLU A 162 -15.02 12.24 -14.46
C GLU A 162 -15.77 13.52 -14.79
N VAL A 163 -15.03 14.62 -14.99
CA VAL A 163 -15.61 15.89 -15.40
C VAL A 163 -16.21 15.80 -16.80
N LEU A 164 -15.52 15.16 -17.74
CA LEU A 164 -16.02 14.95 -19.11
C LEU A 164 -17.25 14.04 -19.12
N GLU A 165 -17.25 12.94 -18.36
CA GLU A 165 -18.42 12.06 -18.21
C GLU A 165 -19.62 12.82 -17.64
N TRP A 166 -19.40 13.64 -16.61
CA TRP A 166 -20.45 14.49 -16.04
C TRP A 166 -20.96 15.54 -17.03
N LEU A 167 -20.08 16.20 -17.80
CA LEU A 167 -20.45 17.16 -18.85
C LEU A 167 -21.29 16.50 -19.94
N LEU A 168 -20.96 15.27 -20.34
CA LEU A 168 -21.71 14.48 -21.32
C LEU A 168 -23.14 14.17 -20.87
N MET A 169 -23.41 14.19 -19.56
CA MET A 169 -24.76 14.01 -19.00
C MET A 169 -25.56 15.31 -18.93
N GLN A 170 -24.93 16.47 -19.16
CA GLN A 170 -25.61 17.76 -19.09
C GLN A 170 -26.49 17.97 -20.30
N LYS A 171 -27.73 18.42 -20.04
CA LYS A 171 -28.67 18.76 -21.10
C LYS A 171 -28.10 19.89 -21.96
N ASP A 172 -28.33 19.81 -23.27
CA ASP A 172 -28.01 20.83 -24.26
C ASP A 172 -26.51 21.11 -24.48
N ILE A 173 -25.59 20.30 -23.95
CA ILE A 173 -24.20 20.31 -24.40
C ILE A 173 -24.11 19.73 -25.82
N ILE A 174 -23.42 20.44 -26.71
CA ILE A 174 -23.28 20.06 -28.13
C ILE A 174 -21.84 19.78 -28.55
N ASP A 175 -20.87 20.33 -27.83
CA ASP A 175 -19.44 20.10 -28.08
C ASP A 175 -18.67 20.08 -26.77
N ILE A 176 -17.68 19.19 -26.69
CA ILE A 176 -16.71 19.11 -25.61
C ILE A 176 -15.37 18.72 -26.22
N ARG A 177 -14.31 19.47 -25.89
CA ARG A 177 -12.94 19.22 -26.35
C ARG A 177 -11.99 19.26 -25.17
N GLU A 178 -11.34 18.14 -24.92
CA GLU A 178 -10.19 18.08 -24.04
C GLU A 178 -9.03 18.85 -24.69
N GLN A 179 -8.46 19.80 -23.96
CA GLN A 179 -7.30 20.59 -24.37
C GLN A 179 -6.12 20.30 -23.45
N ARG A 180 -4.90 20.53 -23.95
CA ARG A 180 -3.67 20.33 -23.18
C ARG A 180 -3.63 21.11 -21.86
N THR A 181 -4.44 22.16 -21.69
CA THR A 181 -4.46 22.99 -20.46
C THR A 181 -5.88 23.23 -19.94
N GLY A 182 -6.87 22.42 -20.36
CA GLY A 182 -8.25 22.81 -20.15
C GLY A 182 -9.30 21.90 -20.77
N ILE A 183 -10.55 22.32 -20.60
CA ILE A 183 -11.70 21.75 -21.30
C ILE A 183 -12.40 22.91 -21.99
N ASP A 184 -12.63 22.77 -23.29
CA ASP A 184 -13.53 23.65 -24.03
C ASP A 184 -14.89 22.93 -24.14
N PHE A 185 -15.99 23.59 -23.86
CA PHE A 185 -17.33 23.03 -24.06
C PHE A 185 -18.29 24.07 -24.63
N GLN A 186 -19.40 23.61 -25.21
CA GLN A 186 -20.41 24.50 -25.78
C GLN A 186 -21.82 24.02 -25.42
N VAL A 187 -22.62 24.94 -24.89
CA VAL A 187 -24.05 24.78 -24.71
C VAL A 187 -24.75 25.21 -26.01
N ARG A 188 -25.82 24.50 -26.40
CA ARG A 188 -26.62 24.83 -27.59
C ARG A 188 -27.08 26.28 -27.54
N GLY A 189 -26.78 27.05 -28.59
CA GLY A 189 -27.13 28.45 -28.69
C GLY A 189 -26.18 29.39 -27.94
N ASP A 190 -25.14 28.87 -27.30
CA ASP A 190 -24.04 29.65 -26.72
C ASP A 190 -22.82 29.69 -27.65
N MET A 191 -21.87 30.55 -27.32
CA MET A 191 -20.51 30.49 -27.85
C MET A 191 -19.68 29.42 -27.13
N PRO A 192 -18.57 28.94 -27.72
CA PRO A 192 -17.68 28.01 -27.04
C PRO A 192 -17.06 28.63 -25.78
N THR A 193 -17.20 27.94 -24.65
CA THR A 193 -16.64 28.32 -23.36
C THR A 193 -15.36 27.55 -23.09
N ARG A 194 -14.31 28.27 -22.66
CA ARG A 194 -12.99 27.70 -22.39
C ARG A 194 -12.66 27.75 -20.91
N MET A 195 -12.48 26.57 -20.32
CA MET A 195 -11.97 26.41 -18.97
C MET A 195 -10.48 26.10 -19.02
N ARG A 196 -9.66 26.96 -18.39
CA ARG A 196 -8.20 26.73 -18.26
C ARG A 196 -7.86 26.36 -16.83
N PHE A 197 -7.05 25.32 -16.69
CA PHE A 197 -6.55 24.85 -15.39
C PHE A 197 -5.06 25.14 -15.28
N THR A 198 -4.63 25.74 -14.17
CA THR A 198 -3.21 26.06 -13.89
C THR A 198 -2.41 24.87 -13.39
N ARG A 199 -3.11 23.85 -12.89
CA ARG A 199 -2.61 22.52 -12.61
C ARG A 199 -3.68 21.56 -13.11
N PHE A 200 -3.33 20.65 -14.02
CA PHE A 200 -3.98 19.35 -13.95
C PHE A 200 -3.72 18.88 -12.54
N GLY A 201 -4.77 18.53 -11.80
CA GLY A 201 -4.64 17.98 -10.47
C GLY A 201 -3.49 16.98 -10.48
N ALA A 202 -2.78 16.85 -9.36
CA ALA A 202 -1.85 15.76 -9.15
C ALA A 202 -2.65 14.44 -9.16
N GLY A 203 -3.16 14.06 -10.33
CA GLY A 203 -3.63 12.74 -10.65
C GLY A 203 -2.49 11.84 -10.31
N ARG A 204 -2.83 10.79 -9.56
CA ARG A 204 -1.90 9.78 -9.09
C ARG A 204 -0.85 9.49 -10.18
N PRO A 205 0.43 9.37 -9.82
CA PRO A 205 1.50 9.19 -10.77
C PRO A 205 1.12 8.12 -11.79
N ASP A 206 1.22 8.48 -13.07
CA ASP A 206 1.11 7.55 -14.17
C ASP A 206 2.14 6.43 -13.94
N PRO A 207 1.72 5.16 -13.77
CA PRO A 207 2.67 4.06 -13.59
C PRO A 207 3.54 3.81 -14.84
N GLN A 208 3.31 4.54 -15.94
CA GLN A 208 4.11 4.48 -17.16
C GLN A 208 5.10 5.64 -17.36
N GLN A 209 5.23 6.56 -16.39
CA GLN A 209 6.34 7.52 -16.43
C GLN A 209 7.60 6.91 -15.79
N PRO A 210 8.73 6.84 -16.53
CA PRO A 210 9.98 6.24 -16.06
C PRO A 210 10.65 7.03 -14.94
#